data_AF-A0A419J8Z6-F1
#
_entry.id   AF-A0A419J8Z6-F1
#
_cell.length_a   1.000
_cell.length_b   1.000
_cell.length_c   1.000
_cell.angle_alpha   90.00
_cell.angle_beta   90.00
_cell.angle_gamma   90.00
#
_symmetry.space_group_name_H-M   'P 1'
#
loop_
_entity.id
_entity.type
_entity.pdbx_description
1 polymer ?
#
loop_
_entity_poly.entity_id
_entity_poly.type
_entity_poly.pdbx_seq_one_letter_code
_entity_poly.pdbx_strand_id
1 'polypeptide(L)'
;MQKVVYEEKLKIGLSLKVLLMFTFGVIIGLTVWSFHTGETIGAWILSIVLVFTAVLLFAVLPRKYQIFSDKIKVVCGLLRIDIPFGDVNAVEIRPHSNIYGSLEALR
;
A
#
# COMPACT_ATOMS: atom_id res chain seq x y z
N MET A 1 7.00 -21.66 -18.20
CA MET A 1 6.77 -20.23 -17.86
C MET A 1 5.33 -19.90 -18.20
N GLN A 2 4.47 -19.66 -17.21
CA GLN A 2 3.08 -19.25 -17.48
C GLN A 2 3.10 -17.86 -18.13
N LYS A 3 2.43 -17.73 -19.28
CA LYS A 3 2.39 -16.48 -20.05
C LYS A 3 1.47 -15.49 -19.33
N VAL A 4 2.00 -14.32 -18.97
CA VAL A 4 1.20 -13.22 -18.43
C VAL A 4 0.30 -12.71 -19.56
N VAL A 5 -1.01 -12.79 -19.36
CA VAL A 5 -2.02 -12.35 -20.34
C VAL A 5 -2.18 -10.84 -20.27
N TYR A 6 -2.10 -10.28 -19.05
CA TYR A 6 -2.25 -8.85 -18.79
C TYR A 6 -1.44 -8.45 -17.55
N GLU A 7 -0.76 -7.30 -17.60
CA GLU A 7 -0.06 -6.69 -16.47
C GLU A 7 -0.44 -5.23 -16.37
N GLU A 8 -0.88 -4.81 -15.18
CA GLU A 8 -1.14 -3.40 -14.88
C GLU A 8 -0.38 -2.97 -13.61
N LYS A 9 0.19 -1.77 -13.66
CA LYS A 9 0.82 -1.12 -12.51
C LYS A 9 -0.23 -0.28 -11.79
N LEU A 10 -0.50 -0.62 -10.54
CA LEU A 10 -1.42 0.15 -9.71
C LEU A 10 -0.77 1.48 -9.32
N LYS A 11 -1.48 2.57 -9.53
CA LYS A 11 -1.08 3.89 -9.07
C LYS A 11 -1.74 4.17 -7.73
N ILE A 12 -0.99 4.75 -6.80
CA ILE A 12 -1.55 5.23 -5.53
C ILE A 12 -2.36 6.51 -5.82
N GLY A 13 -3.62 6.53 -5.39
CA GLY A 13 -4.51 7.67 -5.50
C GLY A 13 -4.03 8.89 -4.73
N LEU A 14 -4.41 10.07 -5.22
CA LEU A 14 -4.01 11.34 -4.64
C LEU A 14 -4.45 11.45 -3.17
N SER A 15 -5.67 11.04 -2.85
CA SER A 15 -6.22 10.97 -1.49
C SER A 15 -5.33 10.16 -0.55
N LEU A 16 -4.96 8.93 -0.96
CA LEU A 16 -4.10 8.08 -0.14
C LEU A 16 -2.69 8.67 0.02
N LYS A 17 -2.13 9.30 -1.03
CA LYS A 17 -0.84 10.00 -0.93
C LYS A 17 -0.86 11.15 0.07
N VAL A 18 -1.91 11.97 0.03
CA VAL A 18 -2.05 13.12 0.94
C VAL A 18 -2.18 12.63 2.39
N LEU A 19 -3.01 11.60 2.63
CA LEU A 19 -3.16 11.01 3.95
C LEU A 19 -1.84 10.44 4.49
N LEU A 20 -1.10 9.71 3.64
CA LEU A 20 0.21 9.17 4.01
C LEU A 20 1.21 10.29 4.31
N MET A 21 1.30 11.31 3.45
CA MET A 21 2.20 12.44 3.68
C MET A 21 1.89 13.18 4.98
N PHE A 22 0.60 13.39 5.28
CA PHE A 22 0.16 14.01 6.52
C PHE A 22 0.54 13.17 7.75
N THR A 23 0.21 11.87 7.73
CA THR A 23 0.52 10.96 8.86
C THR A 23 2.03 10.85 9.12
N PHE A 24 2.85 10.68 8.08
CA PHE A 24 4.31 10.71 8.22
C PHE A 24 4.82 12.06 8.73
N GLY A 25 4.28 13.17 8.20
CA GLY A 25 4.66 14.51 8.63
C GLY A 25 4.42 14.75 10.12
N VAL A 26 3.27 14.29 10.64
CA VAL A 26 2.94 14.40 12.07
C VAL A 26 3.91 13.59 12.92
N ILE A 27 4.19 12.34 12.56
CA ILE A 27 5.12 11.48 13.34
C ILE A 27 6.52 12.08 13.35
N ILE A 28 7.02 12.57 12.21
CA ILE A 28 8.32 13.25 12.13
C ILE A 28 8.34 14.50 13.02
N GLY A 29 7.29 15.34 12.93
CA GLY A 29 7.17 16.55 13.74
C GLY A 29 7.21 16.25 15.25
N LEU A 30 6.45 15.25 15.70
CA LEU A 30 6.47 14.80 17.09
C LEU A 30 7.83 14.24 17.50
N THR A 31 8.48 13.48 16.62
CA THR A 31 9.82 12.93 16.90
C THR A 31 10.85 14.05 17.11
N VAL A 32 10.86 15.06 16.24
CA VAL A 32 11.76 16.22 16.37
C VAL A 32 11.44 17.03 17.63
N TRP A 33 10.15 17.22 17.93
CA TRP A 33 9.71 17.90 19.15
C TRP A 33 10.18 17.17 20.42
N SER A 34 10.04 15.84 20.49
CA SER A 34 10.52 15.05 21.63
C SER A 34 12.04 15.11 21.81
N PHE A 35 12.81 15.16 20.71
CA PHE A 35 14.26 15.41 20.82
C PHE A 35 14.55 16.82 21.35
N HIS A 36 13.76 17.81 20.98
CA HIS A 36 13.93 19.18 21.45
C HIS A 36 13.59 19.35 22.94
N THR A 37 12.58 18.64 23.45
CA THR A 37 12.21 18.67 24.87
C THR A 37 13.10 17.81 25.77
N GLY A 38 14.06 17.07 25.20
CA GLY A 38 14.97 16.19 25.94
C GLY A 38 14.37 14.81 26.27
N GLU A 39 13.17 14.49 25.78
CA GLU A 39 12.52 13.19 25.94
C GLU A 39 13.09 12.16 24.96
N THR A 40 14.31 11.69 25.27
CA THR A 40 15.07 10.77 24.42
C THR A 40 14.36 9.43 24.18
N ILE A 41 13.75 8.84 25.21
CA ILE A 41 13.05 7.55 25.12
C ILE A 41 11.85 7.65 24.17
N GLY A 42 11.02 8.70 24.34
CA GLY A 42 9.87 8.95 23.48
C GLY A 42 10.27 9.15 22.02
N ALA A 43 11.34 9.91 21.78
CA ALA A 43 11.86 10.16 20.45
C ALA A 43 12.37 8.88 19.74
N TRP A 44 13.03 7.99 20.48
CA TRP A 44 13.46 6.69 19.94
C TRP A 44 12.27 5.78 19.60
N ILE A 45 11.25 5.73 20.46
CA ILE A 45 10.03 4.95 20.19
C ILE A 45 9.35 5.46 18.91
N LEU A 46 9.16 6.77 18.79
CA LEU A 46 8.55 7.38 17.61
C LEU A 46 9.37 7.12 16.34
N SER A 47 10.70 7.16 16.43
CA SER A 47 11.59 6.83 15.30
C SER A 47 11.43 5.37 14.86
N ILE A 48 11.37 4.43 15.80
CA ILE A 48 11.15 3.00 15.49
C ILE A 48 9.78 2.81 14.85
N VAL A 49 8.74 3.44 15.40
CA VAL A 49 7.38 3.38 14.85
C VAL A 49 7.33 3.94 13.44
N LEU A 50 8.02 5.04 13.16
CA LEU A 50 8.11 5.64 11.84
C LEU A 50 8.72 4.66 10.82
N VAL A 51 9.88 4.09 11.14
CA VAL A 51 10.57 3.13 10.27
C VAL A 51 9.72 1.88 10.06
N PHE A 52 9.16 1.32 11.13
CA PHE A 52 8.30 0.15 11.07
C PHE A 52 7.06 0.39 10.21
N THR A 53 6.39 1.52 10.40
CA THR A 53 5.20 1.90 9.61
C THR A 53 5.55 2.07 8.13
N ALA A 54 6.69 2.67 7.81
CA ALA A 54 7.16 2.82 6.43
C ALA A 54 7.43 1.46 5.77
N VAL A 55 8.09 0.54 6.48
CA VAL A 55 8.37 -0.82 5.99
C VAL A 55 7.07 -1.61 5.80
N LEU A 56 6.13 -1.51 6.76
CA LEU A 56 4.86 -2.22 6.70
C LEU A 56 4.00 -1.74 5.53
N LEU A 57 3.90 -0.42 5.34
CA LEU A 57 3.21 0.16 4.19
C LEU A 57 3.85 -0.29 2.87
N PHE A 58 5.18 -0.27 2.77
CA PHE A 58 5.88 -0.77 1.61
C PHE A 58 5.56 -2.24 1.31
N ALA A 59 5.50 -3.08 2.36
CA ALA A 59 5.26 -4.51 2.23
C ALA A 59 3.84 -4.85 1.76
N VAL A 60 2.84 -4.11 2.27
CA VAL A 60 1.41 -4.40 2.07
C VAL A 60 0.83 -3.68 0.86
N LEU A 61 1.34 -2.50 0.48
CA LEU A 61 0.78 -1.72 -0.64
C LEU A 61 0.87 -2.49 -1.97
N PRO A 62 -0.26 -2.67 -2.68
CA PRO A 62 -0.29 -3.35 -3.96
C PRO A 62 0.38 -2.48 -5.03
N ARG A 63 1.33 -3.06 -5.75
CA ARG A 63 2.12 -2.35 -6.79
C ARG A 63 1.72 -2.75 -8.19
N LYS A 64 1.43 -4.03 -8.37
CA LYS A 64 1.14 -4.59 -9.67
C LYS A 64 0.08 -5.66 -9.57
N TYR A 65 -0.70 -5.76 -10.63
CA TYR A 65 -1.67 -6.81 -10.85
C TYR A 65 -1.31 -7.53 -12.14
N GLN A 66 -1.26 -8.85 -12.10
CA GLN A 66 -0.96 -9.71 -13.23
C GLN A 66 -2.06 -10.76 -13.39
N ILE A 67 -2.60 -10.90 -14.59
CA ILE A 67 -3.57 -11.94 -14.93
C ILE A 67 -2.82 -13.04 -15.69
N PHE A 68 -2.90 -14.26 -15.17
CA PHE A 68 -2.47 -15.48 -15.83
C PHE A 68 -3.70 -16.24 -16.36
N SER A 69 -3.49 -17.29 -17.15
CA SER A 69 -4.58 -18.10 -17.71
C SER A 69 -5.39 -18.86 -16.66
N ASP A 70 -4.80 -19.12 -15.49
CA ASP A 70 -5.34 -19.97 -14.42
C ASP A 70 -5.53 -19.24 -13.09
N LYS A 71 -4.91 -18.06 -12.93
CA LYS A 71 -4.92 -17.30 -11.68
C LYS A 71 -4.72 -15.82 -11.88
N ILE A 72 -5.15 -15.09 -10.86
CA ILE A 72 -4.86 -13.68 -10.64
C ILE A 72 -3.70 -13.58 -9.66
N LYS A 73 -2.75 -12.67 -9.93
CA LYS A 73 -1.63 -12.39 -9.04
C LYS A 73 -1.58 -10.92 -8.67
N VAL A 74 -1.69 -10.63 -7.38
CA VAL A 74 -1.47 -9.30 -6.82
C VAL A 74 -0.08 -9.27 -6.21
N VAL A 75 0.78 -8.42 -6.74
CA VAL A 75 2.13 -8.21 -6.23
C VAL A 75 2.13 -6.96 -5.36
N CYS A 76 2.25 -7.16 -4.05
CA CYS A 76 2.60 -6.12 -3.10
C CYS A 76 4.13 -5.99 -3.03
N GLY A 77 4.67 -4.99 -2.32
CA GLY A 77 6.12 -4.74 -2.30
C GLY A 77 6.95 -5.97 -1.91
N LEU A 78 6.62 -6.59 -0.77
CA LEU A 78 7.26 -7.82 -0.29
C LEU A 78 6.33 -9.04 -0.31
N LEU A 79 5.01 -8.81 -0.24
CA LEU A 79 4.00 -9.87 -0.24
C LEU A 79 3.48 -10.13 -1.65
N ARG A 80 3.04 -11.37 -1.88
CA ARG A 80 2.41 -11.80 -3.14
C ARG A 80 1.17 -12.60 -2.81
N ILE A 81 0.07 -12.27 -3.46
CA ILE A 81 -1.22 -12.94 -3.28
C ILE A 81 -1.57 -13.56 -4.64
N ASP A 82 -1.69 -14.88 -4.66
CA ASP A 82 -2.11 -15.65 -5.83
C ASP A 82 -3.55 -16.13 -5.57
N ILE A 83 -4.49 -15.72 -6.44
CA ILE A 83 -5.92 -16.07 -6.36
C ILE A 83 -6.25 -16.95 -7.57
N PRO A 84 -6.49 -18.26 -7.39
CA PRO A 84 -6.87 -19.14 -8.49
C PRO A 84 -8.30 -18.83 -8.96
N PHE A 85 -8.58 -18.96 -10.26
CA PHE A 85 -9.93 -18.70 -10.78
C PHE A 85 -11.00 -19.68 -10.27
N GLY A 86 -10.60 -20.87 -9.81
CA GLY A 86 -11.51 -21.84 -9.20
C GLY A 86 -12.19 -21.33 -7.92
N ASP A 87 -11.58 -20.36 -7.23
CA ASP A 87 -12.11 -19.77 -5.99
C ASP A 87 -12.86 -18.45 -6.22
N VAL A 88 -13.02 -18.00 -7.47
CA VAL A 88 -13.69 -16.74 -7.81
C VAL A 88 -15.18 -16.97 -8.00
N ASN A 89 -15.98 -16.54 -7.02
CA ASN A 89 -17.44 -16.70 -7.07
C ASN A 89 -18.16 -15.67 -7.97
N ALA A 90 -17.59 -14.47 -8.13
CA ALA A 90 -18.18 -13.40 -8.93
C ALA A 90 -17.11 -12.43 -9.45
N VAL A 91 -17.39 -11.80 -10.61
CA VAL A 91 -16.54 -10.78 -11.21
C VAL A 91 -17.38 -9.54 -11.47
N GLU A 92 -17.11 -8.45 -10.75
CA GLU A 92 -17.71 -7.14 -11.02
C GLU A 92 -16.77 -6.31 -11.89
N ILE A 93 -17.31 -5.82 -13.01
CA ILE A 93 -16.57 -4.93 -13.92
C ILE A 93 -16.82 -3.50 -13.45
N ARG A 94 -15.88 -2.94 -12.68
CA ARG A 94 -15.88 -1.51 -12.34
C ARG A 94 -15.18 -0.69 -13.43
N PRO A 95 -15.56 0.59 -13.62
CA PRO A 95 -14.87 1.47 -14.56
C PRO A 95 -13.36 1.48 -14.30
N HIS A 96 -12.58 1.65 -15.36
CA HIS A 96 -11.13 1.42 -15.43
C HIS A 96 -10.34 2.45 -14.59
N SER A 97 -10.48 2.43 -13.26
CA SER A 97 -9.66 3.21 -12.35
C SER A 97 -8.49 2.33 -11.92
N ASN A 98 -7.33 2.60 -12.49
CA ASN A 98 -6.05 2.00 -12.10
C ASN A 98 -5.42 2.71 -10.89
N ILE A 99 -6.29 3.30 -10.07
CA ILE A 99 -5.96 4.16 -8.94
C ILE A 99 -6.46 3.49 -7.66
N TYR A 100 -5.52 2.96 -6.89
CA TYR A 100 -5.81 2.38 -5.58
C TYR A 100 -5.99 3.47 -4.52
N GLY A 101 -7.03 3.38 -3.70
CA GLY A 101 -7.29 4.33 -2.62
C GLY A 101 -7.82 5.69 -3.08
N SER A 102 -8.38 5.78 -4.29
CA SER A 102 -9.20 6.91 -4.72
C SER A 102 -10.53 6.93 -3.95
N LEU A 103 -11.06 8.10 -3.64
CA LEU A 103 -12.42 8.24 -3.08
C LEU A 103 -13.49 7.68 -4.04
N GLU A 104 -13.22 7.69 -5.34
CA GLU A 104 -14.08 7.10 -6.37
C GLU A 104 -14.13 5.57 -6.29
N ALA A 105 -13.10 4.92 -5.71
CA ALA A 105 -13.08 3.47 -5.51
C ALA A 105 -13.89 3.02 -4.27
N LEU A 106 -14.33 3.95 -3.42
CA LEU A 106 -15.15 3.69 -2.22
C LEU A 106 -16.65 3.90 -2.48
N ARG A 107 -17.04 4.42 -3.65
CA ARG A 107 -18.42 4.56 -4.09
C ARG A 107 -18.86 3.35 -4.92
#